data_AF-A0A1E3X3P3-F1
#
_entry.id   AF-A0A1E3X3P3-F1
#
_cell.length_a   1.000
_cell.length_b   1.000
_cell.length_c   1.000
_cell.angle_alpha   90.00
_cell.angle_beta   90.00
_cell.angle_gamma   90.00
#
_symmetry.space_group_name_H-M   'P 1'
#
loop_
_entity.id
_entity.type
_entity.pdbx_description
1 polymer ?
#
loop_
_entity_poly.entity_id
_entity_poly.type
_entity_poly.pdbx_seq_one_letter_code
_entity_poly.pdbx_strand_id
1 'polypeptide(L)'
;MKEKLLEWLVCPLCSKKLKLEISLREGREVIEGKLHCLCDQIFPIIGGVPRMLYGTLRKNLLRVYPDFFHRYPELLDETITSEEDVVIKQKQKTIDRFGYEWTHFHNYDCDNFRAFIDPLPANFLKGKLGLDVGCGTGRHARQASERGAEVVCVDLSEAVDVAYHNNAGNELAHIIQGDVYNLPVR
;
A
#
# COMPACT_ATOMS: atom_id res chain seq x y z
N MET A 1 -8.92 -1.65 4.40
CA MET A 1 -8.31 -0.36 4.72
C MET A 1 -9.03 0.25 5.90
N LYS A 2 -8.30 0.62 6.93
CA LYS A 2 -8.84 1.30 8.12
C LYS A 2 -8.97 2.78 7.83
N GLU A 3 -10.11 3.38 8.16
CA GLU A 3 -10.37 4.81 7.89
C GLU A 3 -9.34 5.76 8.53
N LYS A 4 -8.76 5.35 9.67
CA LYS A 4 -7.71 6.09 10.35
C LYS A 4 -6.52 6.42 9.43
N LEU A 5 -6.25 5.57 8.44
CA LEU A 5 -5.21 5.81 7.44
C LEU A 5 -5.39 7.15 6.70
N LEU A 6 -6.61 7.66 6.57
CA LEU A 6 -6.90 8.96 5.95
C LEU A 6 -6.29 10.15 6.70
N GLU A 7 -5.84 9.97 7.95
CA GLU A 7 -5.09 10.99 8.69
C GLU A 7 -3.76 11.32 8.00
N TRP A 8 -3.13 10.33 7.36
CA TRP A 8 -1.81 10.45 6.71
C TRP A 8 -1.87 10.31 5.19
N LEU A 9 -2.90 9.65 4.65
CA LEU A 9 -3.00 9.34 3.22
C LEU A 9 -3.31 10.60 2.39
N VAL A 10 -2.51 10.80 1.34
CA VAL A 10 -2.67 11.90 0.38
C VAL A 10 -2.61 11.39 -1.06
N CYS A 11 -3.08 12.20 -2.00
CA CYS A 11 -2.89 11.94 -3.42
C CYS A 11 -1.39 11.96 -3.78
N PRO A 12 -0.85 10.92 -4.44
CA PRO A 12 0.55 10.87 -4.85
C PRO A 12 0.93 11.95 -5.87
N LEU A 13 -0.04 12.49 -6.62
CA LEU A 13 0.19 13.44 -7.70
C LEU A 13 0.16 14.92 -7.26
N CYS A 14 -0.68 15.26 -6.27
CA CYS A 14 -0.84 16.66 -5.82
C CYS A 14 -0.74 16.85 -4.30
N SER A 15 -0.51 15.79 -3.53
CA SER A 15 -0.41 15.79 -2.07
C SER A 15 -1.65 16.34 -1.33
N LYS A 16 -2.81 16.42 -1.98
CA LYS A 16 -4.07 16.84 -1.35
C LYS A 16 -4.78 15.66 -0.65
N LYS A 17 -5.65 16.00 0.30
CA LYS A 17 -6.51 15.03 1.00
C LYS A 17 -7.46 14.32 0.04
N LEU A 18 -7.75 13.07 0.36
CA LEU A 18 -8.63 12.21 -0.42
C LEU A 18 -10.00 12.09 0.26
N LYS A 19 -11.06 12.00 -0.55
CA LYS A 19 -12.41 11.69 -0.10
C LYS A 19 -12.67 10.20 -0.33
N LEU A 20 -13.04 9.50 0.74
CA LEU A 20 -13.38 8.08 0.70
C LEU A 20 -14.83 7.87 0.25
N GLU A 21 -15.02 7.00 -0.73
CA GLU A 21 -16.29 6.37 -1.12
C GLU A 21 -16.17 4.86 -0.84
N ILE A 22 -17.16 4.28 -0.18
CA ILE A 22 -17.10 2.90 0.31
C ILE A 22 -18.09 2.06 -0.49
N SER A 23 -17.58 0.98 -1.08
CA SER A 23 -18.41 0.00 -1.80
C SER A 23 -18.64 -1.26 -0.98
N LEU A 24 -17.63 -1.71 -0.22
CA LEU A 24 -17.72 -2.88 0.66
C LEU A 24 -16.93 -2.66 1.95
N ARG A 25 -17.53 -3.00 3.08
CA ARG A 25 -16.91 -2.91 4.42
C ARG A 25 -17.14 -4.21 5.19
N GLU A 26 -16.09 -4.67 5.87
CA GLU A 26 -16.13 -5.78 6.82
C GLU A 26 -15.59 -5.31 8.17
N GLY A 27 -16.49 -5.17 9.16
CA GLY A 27 -16.12 -4.59 10.45
C GLY A 27 -15.55 -3.18 10.32
N ARG A 28 -14.27 -2.99 10.68
CA ARG A 28 -13.55 -1.71 10.59
C ARG A 28 -12.77 -1.54 9.28
N GLU A 29 -12.71 -2.57 8.45
CA GLU A 29 -11.94 -2.57 7.22
C GLU A 29 -12.83 -2.26 6.02
N VAL A 30 -12.46 -1.23 5.26
CA VAL A 30 -12.98 -0.97 3.92
C VAL A 30 -12.31 -1.94 2.96
N ILE A 31 -13.03 -2.95 2.51
CA ILE A 31 -12.52 -3.99 1.60
C ILE A 31 -12.50 -3.49 0.17
N GLU A 32 -13.53 -2.74 -0.23
CA GLU A 32 -13.62 -2.10 -1.55
C GLU A 32 -14.14 -0.68 -1.45
N GLY A 33 -13.64 0.17 -2.31
CA GLY A 33 -14.02 1.58 -2.35
C GLY A 33 -13.16 2.37 -3.30
N LYS A 34 -13.33 3.68 -3.26
CA LYS A 34 -12.63 4.65 -4.11
C LYS A 34 -12.15 5.81 -3.26
N LEU A 35 -10.96 6.30 -3.57
CA LEU A 35 -10.37 7.49 -2.98
C LEU A 35 -10.32 8.57 -4.05
N HIS A 36 -11.17 9.58 -3.89
CA HIS A 36 -11.30 10.69 -4.83
C HIS A 36 -10.40 11.85 -4.43
N CYS A 37 -9.66 12.38 -5.39
CA CYS A 37 -8.88 13.60 -5.22
C CYS A 37 -9.54 14.77 -5.95
N LEU A 38 -9.27 16.00 -5.47
CA LEU A 38 -9.69 17.24 -6.16
C LEU A 38 -8.96 17.48 -7.50
N CYS A 39 -7.89 16.73 -7.79
CA CYS A 39 -7.20 16.77 -9.09
C CYS A 39 -7.76 15.72 -10.06
N ASP A 40 -9.03 15.33 -9.89
CA ASP A 40 -9.78 14.36 -10.70
C ASP A 40 -9.21 12.93 -10.75
N GLN A 41 -8.26 12.62 -9.86
CA GLN A 41 -7.67 11.28 -9.75
C GLN A 41 -8.51 10.42 -8.79
N ILE A 42 -8.77 9.17 -9.19
CA ILE A 42 -9.53 8.20 -8.41
C ILE A 42 -8.66 6.97 -8.17
N PHE A 43 -8.39 6.64 -6.91
CA PHE A 43 -7.59 5.46 -6.53
C PHE A 43 -8.50 4.37 -5.95
N PRO A 44 -8.50 3.14 -6.48
CA PRO A 44 -9.35 2.08 -5.96
C PRO A 44 -8.79 1.50 -4.65
N ILE A 45 -9.68 1.06 -3.78
CA ILE A 45 -9.37 0.16 -2.67
C ILE A 45 -9.79 -1.23 -3.13
N ILE A 46 -8.83 -2.17 -3.17
CA ILE A 46 -9.05 -3.53 -3.66
C ILE A 46 -8.55 -4.50 -2.59
N GLY A 47 -9.42 -5.37 -2.08
CA GLY A 47 -9.05 -6.37 -1.08
C GLY A 47 -8.53 -5.76 0.22
N GLY A 48 -9.04 -4.59 0.62
CA GLY A 48 -8.60 -3.89 1.82
C GLY A 48 -7.36 -3.01 1.65
N VAL A 49 -6.76 -2.93 0.46
CA VAL A 49 -5.55 -2.14 0.21
C VAL A 49 -5.86 -0.99 -0.76
N PRO A 50 -5.60 0.28 -0.39
CA PRO A 50 -5.66 1.41 -1.32
C PRO A 50 -4.52 1.32 -2.34
N ARG A 51 -4.87 1.39 -3.63
CA ARG A 51 -3.97 1.26 -4.78
C ARG A 51 -3.60 2.64 -5.29
N MET A 52 -2.59 3.25 -4.69
CA MET A 52 -2.13 4.61 -4.97
C MET A 52 -1.18 4.67 -6.18
N LEU A 53 -1.53 3.98 -7.26
CA LEU A 53 -0.76 3.89 -8.50
C LEU A 53 -1.32 4.84 -9.57
N TYR A 54 -0.43 5.36 -10.41
CA TYR A 54 -0.74 6.34 -11.46
C TYR A 54 0.05 6.02 -12.75
N GLY A 55 -0.33 6.64 -13.87
CA GLY A 55 0.32 6.42 -15.16
C GLY A 55 0.35 4.94 -15.56
N THR A 56 1.50 4.46 -16.04
CA THR A 56 1.66 3.06 -16.48
C THR A 56 1.61 2.04 -15.34
N LEU A 57 1.91 2.42 -14.09
CA LEU A 57 1.76 1.53 -12.93
C LEU A 57 0.29 1.17 -12.68
N ARG A 58 -0.62 2.12 -12.94
CA ARG A 58 -2.07 1.88 -12.82
C ARG A 58 -2.53 0.79 -13.79
N LYS A 59 -1.95 0.71 -14.99
CA LYS A 59 -2.28 -0.31 -15.99
C LYS A 59 -2.02 -1.73 -15.49
N ASN A 60 -1.03 -1.91 -14.59
CA ASN A 60 -0.80 -3.22 -13.99
C ASN A 60 -1.99 -3.68 -13.13
N LEU A 61 -2.75 -2.78 -12.51
CA LEU A 61 -3.91 -3.15 -11.71
C LEU A 61 -4.98 -3.87 -12.55
N LEU A 62 -5.16 -3.48 -13.81
CA LEU A 62 -6.11 -4.13 -14.72
C LEU A 62 -5.74 -5.60 -14.97
N ARG A 63 -4.44 -5.87 -15.09
CA ARG A 63 -3.90 -7.21 -15.30
C ARG A 63 -4.04 -8.08 -14.06
N VAL A 64 -3.82 -7.52 -12.88
CA VAL A 64 -3.76 -8.25 -11.60
C VAL A 64 -5.13 -8.44 -10.98
N TYR A 65 -6.02 -7.46 -11.11
CA TYR A 65 -7.34 -7.45 -10.49
C TYR A 65 -8.49 -7.32 -11.52
N PRO A 66 -8.54 -8.17 -12.57
CA PRO A 66 -9.52 -8.01 -13.65
C PRO A 66 -10.97 -8.02 -13.15
N ASP A 67 -11.28 -8.88 -12.18
CA ASP A 67 -12.63 -9.01 -11.60
C ASP A 67 -13.10 -7.76 -10.83
N PHE A 68 -12.17 -6.97 -10.30
CA PHE A 68 -12.50 -5.68 -9.72
C PHE A 68 -12.94 -4.71 -10.81
N PHE A 69 -12.19 -4.59 -11.90
CA PHE A 69 -12.51 -3.67 -12.98
C PHE A 69 -13.70 -4.11 -13.84
N HIS A 70 -14.03 -5.40 -13.87
CA HIS A 70 -15.30 -5.88 -14.43
C HIS A 70 -16.51 -5.36 -13.64
N ARG A 71 -16.38 -5.20 -12.32
CA ARG A 71 -17.46 -4.68 -11.46
C ARG A 71 -17.52 -3.15 -11.41
N TYR A 72 -16.39 -2.50 -11.64
CA TYR A 72 -16.25 -1.03 -11.65
C TYR A 72 -15.69 -0.54 -12.99
N PRO A 73 -16.41 -0.73 -14.12
CA PRO A 73 -15.92 -0.35 -15.45
C PRO A 73 -15.67 1.15 -15.61
N GLU A 74 -16.30 1.99 -14.80
CA GLU A 74 -16.07 3.44 -14.76
C GLU A 74 -14.64 3.82 -14.31
N LEU A 75 -13.91 2.91 -13.67
CA LEU A 75 -12.52 3.12 -13.25
C LEU A 75 -11.50 2.75 -14.33
N LEU A 76 -11.96 2.27 -15.49
CA LEU A 76 -11.13 1.96 -16.66
C LEU A 76 -10.62 3.23 -17.36
N ASP A 77 -11.36 4.34 -17.29
CA ASP A 77 -10.95 5.59 -17.93
C ASP A 77 -9.67 6.13 -17.28
N GLU A 78 -8.67 6.41 -18.11
CA GLU A 78 -7.37 6.90 -17.67
C GLU A 78 -7.50 8.31 -17.08
N THR A 79 -7.17 8.46 -15.80
CA THR A 79 -6.90 9.78 -15.23
C THR A 79 -5.50 10.22 -15.68
N ILE A 80 -5.48 11.09 -16.70
CA ILE A 80 -4.30 11.56 -17.44
C ILE A 80 -3.16 12.02 -16.52
N THR A 81 -1.95 11.53 -16.78
CA THR A 81 -0.72 12.29 -16.53
C THR A 81 0.20 12.15 -17.73
N SER A 82 0.51 13.30 -18.35
CA SER A 82 1.37 13.50 -19.51
C SER A 82 2.78 12.94 -19.34
N GLU A 83 3.24 12.27 -20.40
CA GLU A 83 4.62 12.09 -20.90
C GLU A 83 5.78 12.11 -19.87
N GLU A 84 6.26 10.91 -19.49
CA GLU A 84 7.61 10.40 -19.86
C GLU A 84 7.83 8.97 -19.33
N ASP A 85 7.68 8.02 -20.25
CA ASP A 85 7.41 6.59 -19.99
C ASP A 85 8.69 5.71 -20.06
N VAL A 86 9.85 6.28 -19.68
CA VAL A 86 11.14 5.56 -19.67
C VAL A 86 11.53 5.15 -18.25
N VAL A 87 11.38 6.05 -17.27
CA VAL A 87 11.68 5.77 -15.86
C VAL A 87 10.68 4.77 -15.27
N ILE A 88 9.40 4.85 -15.67
CA ILE A 88 8.37 3.92 -15.18
C ILE A 88 8.55 2.51 -15.77
N LYS A 89 8.99 2.38 -17.03
CA LYS A 89 9.37 1.07 -17.61
C LYS A 89 10.54 0.40 -16.88
N GLN A 90 11.52 1.17 -16.41
CA GLN A 90 12.60 0.64 -15.59
C GLN A 90 12.08 0.21 -14.20
N LYS A 91 11.17 0.99 -13.60
CA LYS A 91 10.49 0.60 -12.35
C LYS A 91 9.69 -0.69 -12.52
N GLN A 92 9.00 -0.90 -13.64
CA GLN A 92 8.25 -2.14 -13.90
C GLN A 92 9.17 -3.36 -13.94
N LYS A 93 10.35 -3.28 -14.57
CA LYS A 93 11.32 -4.39 -14.56
C LYS A 93 11.83 -4.73 -13.16
N THR A 94 11.95 -3.73 -12.29
CA THR A 94 12.29 -3.90 -10.87
C THR A 94 11.12 -4.57 -10.13
N ILE A 95 9.89 -4.11 -10.33
CA ILE A 95 8.68 -4.71 -9.75
C ILE A 95 8.53 -6.18 -10.17
N ASP A 96 8.73 -6.50 -11.44
CA ASP A 96 8.55 -7.87 -11.94
C ASP A 96 9.61 -8.83 -11.35
N ARG A 97 10.83 -8.34 -11.09
CA ARG A 97 11.91 -9.13 -10.47
C ARG A 97 11.70 -9.31 -8.97
N PHE A 98 11.44 -8.23 -8.24
CA PHE A 98 11.29 -8.30 -6.79
C PHE A 98 9.91 -8.82 -6.37
N GLY A 99 8.82 -8.42 -7.04
CA GLY A 99 7.47 -8.89 -6.75
C GLY A 99 7.32 -10.41 -6.89
N TYR A 100 7.98 -11.02 -7.88
CA TYR A 100 8.04 -12.47 -8.02
C TYR A 100 8.83 -13.11 -6.87
N GLU A 101 9.98 -12.55 -6.50
CA GLU A 101 10.78 -13.08 -5.38
C GLU A 101 10.03 -13.00 -4.04
N TRP A 102 9.28 -11.93 -3.76
CA TRP A 102 8.55 -11.78 -2.49
C TRP A 102 7.23 -12.55 -2.43
N THR A 103 6.57 -12.77 -3.58
CA THR A 103 5.40 -13.67 -3.67
C THR A 103 5.80 -15.15 -3.72
N HIS A 104 7.02 -15.49 -4.15
CA HIS A 104 7.49 -16.88 -4.22
C HIS A 104 8.29 -17.31 -2.99
N PHE A 105 9.03 -16.39 -2.35
CA PHE A 105 9.83 -16.64 -1.14
C PHE A 105 9.24 -16.01 0.12
N HIS A 106 7.91 -15.93 0.22
CA HIS A 106 7.22 -15.41 1.42
C HIS A 106 7.54 -16.19 2.71
N ASN A 107 8.04 -17.42 2.59
CA ASN A 107 8.47 -18.28 3.70
C ASN A 107 9.95 -18.13 4.07
N TYR A 108 10.56 -16.97 3.81
CA TYR A 108 11.91 -16.69 4.31
C TYR A 108 11.88 -16.42 5.82
N ASP A 109 12.06 -17.48 6.60
CA ASP A 109 12.12 -17.47 8.06
C ASP A 109 13.48 -16.97 8.56
N CYS A 110 13.72 -15.66 8.42
CA CYS A 110 14.80 -14.99 9.13
C CYS A 110 14.24 -13.89 10.04
N ASP A 111 14.26 -14.12 11.36
CA ASP A 111 13.94 -13.04 12.30
C ASP A 111 15.17 -12.13 12.48
N ASN A 112 15.32 -11.18 11.56
CA ASN A 112 16.37 -10.17 11.61
C ASN A 112 15.89 -8.82 12.18
N PHE A 113 14.62 -8.70 12.56
CA PHE A 113 14.06 -7.44 13.05
C PHE A 113 14.76 -6.96 14.31
N ARG A 114 15.08 -7.89 15.23
CA ARG A 114 15.83 -7.55 16.44
C ARG A 114 17.21 -6.98 16.13
N ALA A 115 17.90 -7.51 15.12
CA ALA A 115 19.20 -6.99 14.71
C ALA A 115 19.13 -5.57 14.13
N PHE A 116 18.02 -5.20 13.49
CA PHE A 116 17.83 -3.84 12.96
C PHE A 116 17.51 -2.79 14.02
N ILE A 117 16.91 -3.18 15.14
CA ILE A 117 16.49 -2.24 16.19
C ILE A 117 17.44 -2.21 17.38
N ASP A 118 18.44 -3.09 17.47
CA ASP A 118 19.44 -3.03 18.54
C ASP A 118 20.34 -1.78 18.38
N PRO A 119 20.68 -1.03 19.45
CA PRO A 119 20.41 -1.29 20.88
C PRO A 119 19.22 -0.49 21.45
N LEU A 120 18.17 -0.23 20.66
CA LEU A 120 17.04 0.57 21.12
C LEU A 120 16.34 -0.07 22.34
N PRO A 121 15.85 0.73 23.30
CA PRO A 121 15.09 0.22 24.44
C PRO A 121 13.87 -0.61 24.01
N ALA A 122 13.51 -1.64 24.79
CA ALA A 122 12.39 -2.53 24.45
C ALA A 122 11.03 -1.80 24.29
N ASN A 123 10.85 -0.67 24.97
CA ASN A 123 9.65 0.17 24.89
C ASN A 123 9.75 1.28 23.84
N PHE A 124 10.87 1.38 23.09
CA PHE A 124 11.09 2.45 22.14
C PHE A 124 9.93 2.58 21.15
N LEU A 125 9.45 1.48 20.60
CA LEU A 125 8.39 1.48 19.59
C LEU A 125 7.00 1.82 20.12
N LYS A 126 6.77 1.68 21.43
CA LYS A 126 5.43 1.84 22.02
C LYS A 126 4.91 3.26 21.82
N GLY A 127 3.78 3.39 21.15
CA GLY A 127 3.11 4.67 20.88
C GLY A 127 3.80 5.52 19.80
N LYS A 128 4.81 5.00 19.10
CA LYS A 128 5.42 5.69 17.96
C LYS A 128 4.62 5.44 16.68
N LEU A 129 4.60 6.44 15.81
CA LEU A 129 4.17 6.29 14.42
C LEU A 129 5.42 6.05 13.56
N GLY A 130 5.40 5.02 12.73
CA GLY A 130 6.47 4.64 11.81
C GLY A 130 5.98 4.53 10.37
N LEU A 131 6.91 4.72 9.43
CA LEU A 131 6.70 4.51 8.01
C LEU A 131 7.65 3.41 7.53
N ASP A 132 7.09 2.34 6.98
CA ASP A 132 7.82 1.19 6.44
C ASP A 132 7.68 1.21 4.90
N VAL A 133 8.73 1.66 4.21
CA VAL A 133 8.75 1.78 2.75
C VAL A 133 9.50 0.61 2.13
N GLY A 134 8.87 -0.11 1.21
CA GLY A 134 9.34 -1.40 0.74
C GLY A 134 9.01 -2.50 1.75
N CYS A 135 7.82 -2.46 2.35
CA CYS A 135 7.44 -3.37 3.44
C CYS A 135 7.31 -4.83 3.00
N GLY A 136 7.29 -5.11 1.68
CA GLY A 136 7.12 -6.44 1.12
C GLY A 136 5.86 -7.11 1.67
N THR A 137 6.01 -8.29 2.27
CA THR A 137 4.92 -9.08 2.90
C THR A 137 4.53 -8.61 4.31
N GLY A 138 5.01 -7.44 4.76
CA GLY A 138 4.55 -6.79 6.00
C GLY A 138 5.06 -7.43 7.31
N ARG A 139 6.12 -8.24 7.25
CA ARG A 139 6.66 -8.96 8.42
C ARG A 139 7.18 -8.03 9.52
N HIS A 140 7.94 -7.00 9.15
CA HIS A 140 8.53 -6.05 10.10
C HIS A 140 7.47 -5.11 10.67
N ALA A 141 6.49 -4.72 9.86
CA ALA A 141 5.31 -4.00 10.32
C ALA A 141 4.56 -4.76 11.42
N ARG A 142 4.36 -6.07 11.27
CA ARG A 142 3.75 -6.92 12.30
C ARG A 142 4.56 -6.92 13.60
N GLN A 143 5.88 -7.11 13.50
CA GLN A 143 6.75 -7.13 14.67
C GLN A 143 6.83 -5.77 15.38
N ALA A 144 6.82 -4.67 14.64
CA ALA A 144 6.83 -3.32 15.20
C ALA A 144 5.50 -3.00 15.90
N SER A 145 4.38 -3.37 15.29
CA SER A 145 3.04 -3.13 15.84
C SER A 145 2.69 -3.99 17.05
N GLU A 146 3.16 -5.24 17.10
CA GLU A 146 3.08 -6.07 18.32
C GLU A 146 3.86 -5.47 19.51
N ARG A 147 4.85 -4.61 19.22
CA ARG A 147 5.59 -3.82 20.22
C ARG A 147 4.96 -2.44 20.48
N GLY A 148 3.81 -2.17 19.89
CA GLY A 148 2.99 -0.99 20.13
C GLY A 148 3.27 0.20 19.22
N ALA A 149 4.02 0.05 18.13
CA ALA A 149 4.12 1.09 17.10
C ALA A 149 2.89 1.06 16.19
N GLU A 150 2.42 2.23 15.78
CA GLU A 150 1.53 2.34 14.63
C GLU A 150 2.38 2.50 13.37
N VAL A 151 2.12 1.69 12.34
CA VAL A 151 2.98 1.60 11.16
C VAL A 151 2.14 1.77 9.92
N VAL A 152 2.53 2.75 9.10
CA VAL A 152 2.05 2.90 7.73
C VAL A 152 3.05 2.24 6.80
N CYS A 153 2.60 1.32 5.98
CA CYS A 153 3.41 0.46 5.14
C CYS A 153 3.12 0.78 3.67
N VAL A 154 4.16 1.00 2.90
CA VAL A 154 4.05 1.28 1.46
C VAL A 154 4.93 0.29 0.72
N ASP A 155 4.34 -0.44 -0.23
CA ASP A 155 5.09 -1.24 -1.19
C ASP A 155 4.54 -1.01 -2.59
N LEU A 156 5.41 -1.10 -3.60
CA LEU A 156 5.02 -0.88 -4.99
C LEU A 156 4.41 -2.14 -5.61
N SER A 157 4.84 -3.31 -5.14
CA SER A 157 4.49 -4.61 -5.69
C SER A 157 3.15 -5.16 -5.15
N GLU A 158 2.74 -6.29 -5.70
CA GLU A 158 1.55 -7.04 -5.27
C GLU A 158 1.74 -7.74 -3.92
N ALA A 159 2.95 -7.70 -3.32
CA ALA A 159 3.22 -8.23 -2.00
C ALA A 159 2.35 -7.59 -0.89
N VAL A 160 1.79 -6.41 -1.15
CA VAL A 160 0.81 -5.74 -0.28
C VAL A 160 -0.42 -6.59 0.03
N ASP A 161 -0.81 -7.52 -0.84
CA ASP A 161 -1.96 -8.40 -0.59
C ASP A 161 -1.61 -9.40 0.51
N VAL A 162 -0.40 -9.94 0.46
CA VAL A 162 0.16 -10.80 1.51
C VAL A 162 0.42 -9.97 2.78
N ALA A 163 0.89 -8.73 2.66
CA ALA A 163 1.11 -7.85 3.81
C ALA A 163 -0.20 -7.54 4.55
N TYR A 164 -1.28 -7.29 3.82
CA TYR A 164 -2.60 -7.10 4.38
C TYR A 164 -3.07 -8.37 5.10
N HIS A 165 -2.92 -9.54 4.47
CA HIS A 165 -3.29 -10.82 5.08
C HIS A 165 -2.49 -11.12 6.36
N ASN A 166 -1.16 -10.96 6.33
CA ASN A 166 -0.28 -11.16 7.49
C ASN A 166 -0.57 -10.20 8.65
N ASN A 167 -1.18 -9.05 8.35
CA ASN A 167 -1.57 -8.03 9.32
C ASN A 167 -3.10 -7.96 9.53
N ALA A 168 -3.85 -8.99 9.14
CA ALA A 168 -5.28 -9.05 9.39
C ALA A 168 -5.57 -8.98 10.90
N GLY A 169 -6.56 -8.16 11.27
CA GLY A 169 -6.93 -7.89 12.68
C GLY A 169 -5.96 -6.99 13.45
N ASN A 170 -4.87 -6.53 12.82
CA ASN A 170 -3.91 -5.63 13.46
C ASN A 170 -4.33 -4.16 13.25
N GLU A 171 -4.87 -3.53 14.30
CA GLU A 171 -5.33 -2.13 14.29
C GLU A 171 -4.21 -1.10 14.08
N LEU A 172 -2.95 -1.50 14.30
CA LEU A 172 -1.78 -0.63 14.25
C LEU A 172 -0.97 -0.75 12.95
N ALA A 173 -1.38 -1.61 12.01
CA ALA A 173 -0.72 -1.74 10.71
C ALA A 173 -1.66 -1.30 9.57
N HIS A 174 -1.16 -0.40 8.73
CA HIS A 174 -1.88 0.17 7.60
C HIS A 174 -1.12 -0.07 6.32
N ILE A 175 -1.67 -0.83 5.38
CA ILE A 175 -0.98 -1.23 4.15
C ILE A 175 -1.47 -0.39 2.97
N ILE A 176 -0.54 0.10 2.15
CA ILE A 176 -0.80 0.88 0.93
C ILE A 176 0.03 0.28 -0.21
N GLN A 177 -0.57 0.17 -1.40
CA GLN A 177 0.22 0.01 -2.62
C GLN A 177 0.58 1.38 -3.18
N GLY A 178 1.87 1.70 -3.33
CA GLY A 178 2.31 3.02 -3.77
C GLY A 178 3.77 3.11 -4.20
N ASP A 179 4.10 4.18 -4.93
CA ASP A 179 5.46 4.48 -5.37
C ASP A 179 6.16 5.39 -4.36
N VAL A 180 7.34 4.99 -3.87
CA VAL A 180 8.18 5.80 -2.96
C VAL A 180 8.55 7.15 -3.56
N TYR A 181 8.73 7.24 -4.88
CA TYR A 181 9.09 8.49 -5.55
C TYR A 181 7.94 9.51 -5.56
N ASN A 182 6.70 9.04 -5.43
CA ASN A 182 5.50 9.86 -5.24
C ASN A 182 4.72 9.31 -4.05
N LEU A 183 5.37 9.35 -2.89
CA LEU A 183 4.89 8.71 -1.67
C LEU A 183 3.48 9.23 -1.29
N PRO A 184 2.48 8.34 -1.12
CA PRO A 184 1.09 8.74 -0.88
C PRO A 184 0.78 9.04 0.60
N VAL A 185 1.78 9.40 1.40
CA VAL A 185 1.62 9.73 2.83
C VAL A 185 2.33 11.03 3.20
N ARG A 186 1.77 11.81 4.14
CA ARG A 186 2.33 13.07 4.64
C ARG A 186 2.13 13.22 6.14
#